data_AF-A0AAW4UKS9-F1
#
_entry.id   AF-A0AAW4UKS9-F1
#
_cell.length_a   1.000
_cell.length_b   1.000
_cell.length_c   1.000
_cell.angle_alpha   90.00
_cell.angle_beta   90.00
_cell.angle_gamma   90.00
#
_symmetry.space_group_name_H-M   'P 1'
#
loop_
_entity.id
_entity.type
_entity.pdbx_description
1 polymer ?
#
loop_
_entity_poly.entity_id
_entity_poly.type
_entity_poly.pdbx_seq_one_letter_code
_entity_poly.pdbx_strand_id
1 'polypeptide(L)'
;MQEHYDKVYKENLSHSDPMTYIESKYCDVTSPNFCSYMTEDQRSIAYRNEKRMLQTGGKYSAGFARYDYALRNYKDVYTGGSRSVGYVRNTDREKQYARSVVNQQISNLLSKNGISISKQADLVFSI
;
A
#
# COMPACT_ATOMS: atom_id res chain seq x y z
N MET A 1 -11.53 7.46 -6.02
CA MET A 1 -11.90 6.44 -5.00
C MET A 1 -12.72 5.31 -5.62
N GLN A 2 -13.88 5.59 -6.24
CA GLN A 2 -14.65 4.55 -6.95
C GLN A 2 -13.85 3.86 -8.04
N GLU A 3 -13.21 4.62 -8.95
CA GLU A 3 -12.33 4.06 -9.99
C GLU A 3 -11.23 3.15 -9.44
N HIS A 4 -10.64 3.51 -8.29
CA HIS A 4 -9.62 2.67 -7.62
C HIS A 4 -10.24 1.33 -7.19
N TYR A 5 -11.37 1.36 -6.49
CA TYR A 5 -12.02 0.14 -6.02
C TYR A 5 -12.67 -0.69 -7.12
N ASP A 6 -13.10 -0.08 -8.22
CA ASP A 6 -13.58 -0.80 -9.40
C ASP A 6 -12.43 -1.59 -10.07
N LYS A 7 -11.25 -0.98 -10.17
CA LYS A 7 -10.05 -1.64 -10.68
C LYS A 7 -9.64 -2.80 -9.78
N VAL A 8 -9.55 -2.56 -8.47
CA VAL A 8 -9.14 -3.58 -7.50
C VAL A 8 -10.16 -4.70 -7.39
N TYR A 9 -11.46 -4.38 -7.51
CA TYR A 9 -12.52 -5.40 -7.56
C TYR A 9 -12.34 -6.34 -8.75
N LYS A 10 -12.08 -5.81 -9.95
CA LYS A 10 -11.79 -6.61 -11.15
C LYS A 10 -10.54 -7.46 -10.99
N GLU A 11 -9.49 -6.91 -10.38
CA GLU A 11 -8.27 -7.65 -10.05
C GLU A 11 -8.58 -8.82 -9.11
N ASN A 12 -9.27 -8.56 -7.99
CA ASN A 12 -9.62 -9.59 -7.00
C ASN A 12 -10.43 -10.74 -7.64
N LEU A 13 -11.38 -10.44 -8.54
CA LEU A 13 -12.17 -11.44 -9.26
C LEU A 13 -11.36 -12.29 -10.24
N SER A 14 -10.15 -11.87 -10.64
CA SER A 14 -9.27 -12.66 -11.50
C SER A 14 -8.54 -13.79 -10.76
N HIS A 15 -8.57 -13.79 -9.42
CA HIS A 15 -8.02 -14.84 -8.59
C HIS A 15 -9.03 -15.96 -8.32
N SER A 16 -8.55 -17.19 -8.16
CA SER A 16 -9.38 -18.38 -7.89
C SER A 16 -10.22 -18.26 -6.62
N ASP A 17 -9.65 -17.63 -5.58
CA ASP A 17 -10.34 -17.26 -4.36
C ASP A 17 -10.08 -15.77 -4.04
N PRO A 18 -11.00 -14.89 -4.45
CA PRO A 18 -10.88 -13.46 -4.23
C PRO A 18 -10.78 -13.06 -2.75
N MET A 19 -11.44 -13.79 -1.85
CA MET A 19 -11.43 -13.46 -0.42
C MET A 19 -10.07 -13.83 0.20
N THR A 20 -9.57 -15.03 -0.11
CA THR A 20 -8.23 -15.45 0.31
C THR A 20 -7.15 -14.52 -0.26
N TYR A 21 -7.29 -14.05 -1.51
CA TYR A 21 -6.38 -13.05 -2.07
C TYR A 21 -6.40 -11.73 -1.30
N ILE A 22 -7.57 -11.21 -0.95
CA ILE A 22 -7.71 -9.99 -0.12
C ILE A 22 -7.07 -10.18 1.26
N GLU A 23 -7.27 -11.33 1.91
CA GLU A 23 -6.63 -11.64 3.20
C GLU A 23 -5.11 -11.69 3.07
N SER A 24 -4.60 -12.27 1.99
CA SER A 24 -3.17 -12.30 1.69
C SER A 24 -2.55 -10.91 1.51
N LYS A 25 -3.34 -9.92 1.06
CA LYS A 25 -2.86 -8.55 0.87
C LYS A 25 -2.79 -7.77 2.17
N TYR A 26 -3.74 -7.97 3.08
CA TYR A 26 -3.94 -7.04 4.20
C TYR A 26 -3.73 -7.65 5.59
N CYS A 27 -3.82 -8.98 5.72
CA CYS A 27 -3.82 -9.68 7.01
C CYS A 27 -2.59 -10.59 7.18
N ASP A 28 -2.08 -11.20 6.11
CA ASP A 28 -0.94 -12.11 6.18
C ASP A 28 0.38 -11.40 5.90
N VAL A 29 1.17 -11.14 6.95
CA VAL A 29 2.50 -10.50 6.85
C VAL A 29 3.54 -11.34 6.10
N THR A 30 3.29 -12.64 5.94
CA THR A 30 4.20 -13.58 5.26
C THR A 30 3.90 -13.72 3.77
N SER A 31 2.74 -13.22 3.33
CA SER A 31 2.33 -13.25 1.93
C SER A 31 3.21 -12.36 1.05
N PRO A 32 3.59 -12.81 -0.15
CA PRO A 32 4.30 -11.97 -1.12
C PRO A 32 3.46 -10.78 -1.61
N ASN A 33 2.13 -10.84 -1.44
CA ASN A 33 1.20 -9.77 -1.81
C ASN A 33 0.92 -8.80 -0.67
N PHE A 34 1.52 -9.02 0.51
CA PHE A 34 1.26 -8.20 1.68
C PHE A 34 1.58 -6.72 1.41
N CYS A 35 0.59 -5.86 1.63
CA CYS A 35 0.67 -4.42 1.41
C CYS A 35 1.45 -3.74 2.54
N SER A 36 2.72 -4.13 2.68
CA SER A 36 3.69 -3.64 3.67
C SER A 36 3.95 -2.13 3.58
N TYR A 37 3.66 -1.53 2.42
CA TYR A 37 3.73 -0.09 2.18
C TYR A 37 2.58 0.72 2.80
N MET A 38 1.54 0.05 3.33
CA MET A 38 0.44 0.68 4.06
C MET A 38 0.66 0.54 5.57
N THR A 39 0.16 1.50 6.36
CA THR A 39 0.03 1.32 7.81
C THR A 39 -1.04 0.28 8.16
N GLU A 40 -1.04 -0.22 9.38
CA GLU A 40 -2.07 -1.17 9.84
C GLU A 40 -3.49 -0.62 9.68
N ASP A 41 -3.71 0.66 10.04
CA ASP A 41 -5.00 1.33 9.86
C ASP A 41 -5.40 1.42 8.39
N GLN A 42 -4.46 1.78 7.52
CA GLN A 42 -4.69 1.85 6.07
C GLN A 42 -5.05 0.48 5.50
N ARG A 43 -4.33 -0.58 5.91
CA ARG A 43 -4.65 -1.97 5.52
C ARG A 43 -6.03 -2.39 6.02
N SER A 44 -6.39 -2.06 7.26
CA SER A 44 -7.69 -2.36 7.85
C SER A 44 -8.85 -1.69 7.10
N ILE A 45 -8.65 -0.47 6.59
CA ILE A 45 -9.64 0.23 5.76
C ILE A 45 -9.74 -0.41 4.38
N ALA A 46 -8.60 -0.64 3.72
CA ALA A 46 -8.56 -1.27 2.39
C ALA A 46 -9.21 -2.67 2.42
N TYR A 47 -8.85 -3.50 3.40
CA TYR A 47 -9.46 -4.81 3.64
C TYR A 47 -10.98 -4.73 3.75
N ARG A 48 -11.50 -3.83 4.60
CA ARG A 48 -12.96 -3.68 4.80
C ARG A 48 -13.66 -3.22 3.53
N ASN A 49 -13.07 -2.30 2.77
CA ASN A 49 -13.67 -1.78 1.55
C ASN A 49 -13.71 -2.85 0.45
N GLU A 50 -12.61 -3.57 0.22
CA GLU A 50 -12.56 -4.61 -0.80
C GLU A 50 -13.40 -5.84 -0.45
N LYS A 51 -13.38 -6.28 0.82
CA LYS A 51 -14.27 -7.33 1.32
C LYS A 51 -15.73 -6.96 1.09
N ARG A 52 -16.09 -5.70 1.35
CA ARG A 52 -17.45 -5.21 1.14
C ARG A 52 -17.81 -5.17 -0.34
N MET A 53 -16.89 -4.74 -1.21
CA MET A 53 -17.08 -4.80 -2.66
C MET A 53 -17.35 -6.22 -3.16
N LEU A 54 -16.63 -7.24 -2.64
CA LEU A 54 -16.94 -8.63 -2.96
C LEU A 54 -18.35 -9.03 -2.50
N GLN A 55 -18.71 -8.70 -1.25
CA GLN A 55 -20.02 -9.04 -0.67
C GLN A 55 -21.20 -8.36 -1.37
N THR A 56 -20.98 -7.19 -1.98
CA THR A 56 -22.04 -6.40 -2.63
C THR A 56 -22.07 -6.56 -4.16
N GLY A 57 -21.23 -7.44 -4.72
CA GLY A 57 -21.14 -7.64 -6.17
C GLY A 57 -20.58 -6.43 -6.91
N GLY A 58 -19.59 -5.74 -6.32
CA GLY A 58 -18.92 -4.58 -6.88
C GLY A 58 -19.62 -3.25 -6.59
N LYS A 59 -20.68 -3.23 -5.77
CA LYS A 59 -21.33 -1.98 -5.39
C LYS A 59 -20.54 -1.30 -4.27
N TYR A 60 -19.96 -0.16 -4.61
CA TYR A 60 -19.26 0.66 -3.62
C TYR A 60 -20.24 1.19 -2.57
N SER A 61 -20.08 0.74 -1.32
CA SER A 61 -20.98 1.12 -0.21
C SER A 61 -20.21 1.62 1.03
N ALA A 62 -18.96 2.05 0.86
CA ALA A 62 -18.15 2.58 1.95
C ALA A 62 -18.20 4.12 1.98
N GLY A 63 -18.32 4.70 3.18
CA GLY A 63 -18.24 6.15 3.36
C GLY A 63 -16.83 6.67 3.08
N PHE A 64 -16.73 7.93 2.67
CA PHE A 64 -15.46 8.61 2.41
C PHE A 64 -14.66 8.80 3.70
N ALA A 65 -13.81 7.83 4.05
CA ALA A 65 -12.76 8.06 5.01
C ALA A 65 -11.69 8.93 4.34
N ARG A 66 -11.50 10.17 4.80
CA ARG A 66 -10.43 11.07 4.32
C ARG A 66 -9.02 10.50 4.49
N TYR A 67 -8.89 9.36 5.12
CA TYR A 67 -7.64 8.67 5.42
C TYR A 67 -7.54 7.30 4.71
N ASP A 68 -8.44 7.03 3.77
CA ASP A 68 -8.37 5.87 2.88
C ASP A 68 -7.15 5.99 1.92
N TYR A 69 -6.34 4.94 1.82
CA TYR A 69 -5.17 4.89 0.95
C TYR A 69 -5.52 5.07 -0.55
N ALA A 70 -6.75 4.77 -0.95
CA ALA A 70 -7.28 5.08 -2.28
C ALA A 70 -7.22 6.58 -2.62
N LEU A 71 -7.13 7.46 -1.60
CA LEU A 71 -7.05 8.91 -1.74
C LEU A 71 -5.63 9.45 -1.76
N ARG A 72 -4.57 8.65 -1.60
CA ARG A 72 -3.18 9.12 -1.41
C ARG A 72 -2.67 10.17 -2.41
N ASN A 73 -3.23 10.20 -3.63
CA ASN A 73 -2.87 11.15 -4.68
C ASN A 73 -3.70 12.46 -4.66
N TYR A 74 -4.72 12.55 -3.80
CA TYR A 74 -5.58 13.72 -3.64
C TYR A 74 -5.08 14.54 -2.45
N LYS A 75 -4.11 15.42 -2.72
CA LYS A 75 -3.34 16.21 -1.73
C LYS A 75 -4.21 16.91 -0.68
N ASP A 76 -5.41 17.35 -1.05
CA ASP A 76 -6.31 18.13 -0.17
C ASP A 76 -7.44 17.30 0.46
N VAL A 77 -7.58 16.03 0.06
CA VAL A 77 -8.60 15.12 0.57
C VAL A 77 -7.98 14.08 1.50
N TYR A 78 -6.75 13.65 1.20
CA TYR A 78 -6.05 12.65 1.97
C TYR A 78 -5.38 13.24 3.21
N THR A 79 -5.83 12.76 4.36
CA THR A 79 -5.39 13.20 5.69
C THR A 79 -4.33 12.28 6.29
N GLY A 80 -4.04 11.14 5.66
CA GLY A 80 -3.18 10.11 6.24
C GLY A 80 -3.93 9.32 7.31
N GLY A 81 -3.76 7.99 7.30
CA GLY A 81 -4.33 7.05 8.26
C GLY A 81 -4.15 7.45 9.72
N SER A 82 -5.14 8.12 10.33
CA SER A 82 -5.40 7.94 11.75
C SER A 82 -6.80 8.38 12.18
N ARG A 83 -7.46 7.53 12.99
CA ARG A 83 -8.68 7.85 13.74
C ARG A 83 -8.40 8.45 15.12
N SER A 84 -7.15 8.55 15.54
CA SER A 84 -6.76 8.98 16.87
C SER A 84 -5.36 9.62 16.83
N VAL A 85 -5.15 10.74 17.51
CA VAL A 85 -3.86 11.43 17.64
C VAL A 85 -3.21 11.94 16.34
N GLY A 86 -3.56 13.16 15.95
CA GLY A 86 -2.59 14.25 15.67
C GLY A 86 -1.34 13.98 14.83
N TYR A 87 -1.34 13.08 13.84
CA TYR A 87 -0.16 12.82 13.01
C TYR A 87 -0.21 13.53 11.65
N VAL A 88 0.93 14.16 11.36
CA VAL A 88 1.25 14.98 10.19
C VAL A 88 1.38 14.10 8.93
N ARG A 89 0.93 14.64 7.79
CA ARG A 89 1.10 14.09 6.42
C ARG A 89 2.45 13.38 6.25
N ASN A 90 2.43 12.14 5.74
CA ASN A 90 3.61 11.30 5.47
C ASN A 90 4.56 11.27 6.67
N THR A 91 4.33 10.35 7.59
CA THR A 91 5.27 10.13 8.69
C THR A 91 6.68 9.95 8.11
N ASP A 92 7.70 10.48 8.80
CA ASP A 92 9.09 10.26 8.38
C ASP A 92 9.40 8.77 8.22
N ARG A 93 8.66 7.92 8.95
CA ARG A 93 8.68 6.47 8.83
C ARG A 93 8.16 5.94 7.50
N GLU A 94 7.06 6.47 6.97
CA GLU A 94 6.54 6.11 5.63
C GLU A 94 7.53 6.54 4.52
N LYS A 95 8.11 7.73 4.64
CA LYS A 95 9.17 8.18 3.71
C LYS A 95 10.43 7.31 3.83
N GLN A 96 10.82 6.96 5.05
CA GLN A 96 11.99 6.12 5.31
C GLN A 96 11.77 4.68 4.80
N TYR A 97 10.56 4.15 4.91
CA TYR A 97 10.19 2.86 4.34
C TYR A 97 10.19 2.88 2.81
N ALA A 98 9.58 3.90 2.19
CA ALA A 98 9.62 4.07 0.74
C ALA A 98 11.07 4.16 0.23
N ARG A 99 11.93 4.91 0.94
CA ARG A 99 13.37 4.98 0.66
C ARG A 99 14.04 3.61 0.81
N SER A 100 13.73 2.84 1.87
CA SER A 100 14.37 1.53 2.06
C SER A 100 13.99 0.54 0.95
N VAL A 101 12.73 0.53 0.51
CA VAL A 101 12.27 -0.31 -0.60
C VAL A 101 12.95 0.07 -1.92
N VAL A 102 13.01 1.37 -2.24
CA VAL A 102 13.70 1.86 -3.45
C VAL A 102 15.19 1.52 -3.41
N ASN A 103 15.86 1.72 -2.28
CA ASN A 103 17.27 1.39 -2.11
C ASN A 103 17.51 -0.10 -2.33
N GLN A 104 16.66 -0.97 -1.78
CA GLN A 104 16.78 -2.42 -1.97
C GLN A 104 16.60 -2.83 -3.45
N GLN A 105 15.65 -2.22 -4.16
CA GLN A 105 15.45 -2.47 -5.59
C GLN A 105 16.66 -2.05 -6.43
N ILE A 106 17.25 -0.89 -6.11
CA ILE A 106 18.47 -0.41 -6.76
C ILE A 106 19.65 -1.35 -6.48
N SER A 107 19.83 -1.77 -5.21
CA SER A 107 20.88 -2.73 -4.85
C SER A 107 20.74 -4.03 -5.64
N ASN A 108 19.53 -4.59 -5.72
CA ASN A 108 19.27 -5.81 -6.49
C ASN A 108 19.59 -5.64 -7.98
N LEU A 109 19.23 -4.50 -8.57
CA LEU A 109 19.52 -4.19 -9.97
C LEU A 109 21.04 -4.12 -10.22
N LEU A 110 21.79 -3.45 -9.35
CA LEU A 110 23.23 -3.30 -9.48
C LEU A 110 23.95 -4.66 -9.34
N SER A 111 23.57 -5.45 -8.33
CA SER A 111 24.10 -6.82 -8.16
C SER A 111 23.83 -7.71 -9.37
N LYS A 112 22.61 -7.65 -9.94
CA LYS A 112 22.24 -8.43 -11.13
C LYS A 112 23.10 -8.08 -12.35
N ASN A 113 23.58 -6.85 -12.45
CA ASN A 113 24.41 -6.38 -13.55
C ASN A 113 25.92 -6.45 -13.25
N GLY A 114 26.33 -7.12 -12.17
CA GLY A 114 27.74 -7.26 -11.79
C GLY A 114 28.38 -5.95 -11.28
N ILE A 115 27.57 -4.94 -10.96
CA ILE A 115 28.05 -3.65 -10.45
C ILE A 115 28.19 -3.75 -8.94
N SER A 116 29.44 -3.81 -8.47
CA SER A 116 29.76 -3.80 -7.05
C SER A 116 29.91 -2.37 -6.55
N ILE A 117 29.05 -1.98 -5.61
CA ILE A 117 29.19 -0.71 -4.87
C ILE A 117 30.17 -0.96 -3.72
N SER A 118 31.19 -0.13 -3.56
CA SER A 118 32.11 -0.25 -2.43
C SER A 118 31.37 0.00 -1.11
N LYS A 119 31.72 -0.73 -0.03
CA LYS A 119 31.10 -0.58 1.31
C LYS A 119 31.24 0.84 1.91
N GLN A 120 32.03 1.72 1.29
CA GLN A 120 32.27 3.10 1.70
C GLN A 120 31.44 4.13 0.92
N ALA A 121 30.66 3.72 -0.07
CA ALA A 121 29.77 4.63 -0.78
C ALA A 121 28.45 4.78 -0.01
N ASP A 122 28.31 5.88 0.73
CA ASP A 122 27.02 6.33 1.25
C ASP A 122 26.16 6.81 0.07
N LEU A 123 25.53 5.87 -0.62
CA LEU A 123 24.58 6.18 -1.69
C LEU A 123 23.28 6.69 -1.06
N VAL A 124 23.12 8.00 -1.08
CA VAL A 124 21.89 8.67 -0.65
C VAL A 124 20.99 8.89 -1.85
N PHE A 125 19.93 8.10 -1.97
CA PHE A 125 18.86 8.33 -2.95
C PHE A 125 17.75 9.15 -2.29
N SER A 126 17.60 10.40 -2.72
CA SER A 126 16.52 11.29 -2.29
C SER A 126 15.33 11.22 -3.26
N ILE A 127 14.12 11.25 -2.71
CA ILE A 127 12.83 11.33 -3.42
C ILE A 127 12.22 12.68 -3.12
#